data_AF-A0A6A5EH70-F1
#
_entry.id   AF-A0A6A5EH70-F1
#
_cell.length_a   1.000
_cell.length_b   1.000
_cell.length_c   1.000
_cell.angle_alpha   90.00
_cell.angle_beta   90.00
_cell.angle_gamma   90.00
#
_symmetry.space_group_name_H-M   'P 1'
#
loop_
_entity.id
_entity.type
_entity.pdbx_description
1 polymer ?
#
loop_
_entity_poly.entity_id
_entity_poly.type
_entity_poly.pdbx_seq_one_letter_code
_entity_poly.pdbx_strand_id
1 'polypeptide(L)'
;MWTSLSVRICLLTLAVVMLFSASEGDAFLYPPCCHEGGHRTKEPIAECYKQKAREGCRVNAYLLKTLSGKLQCIKSDSMWLKKKLATKQFKCPPVISKRRFKVLYEDDMD
;
A
#
# COMPACT_ATOMS: atom_id res chain seq x y z
N MET A 1 -18.46 47.63 -23.76
CA MET A 1 -17.99 46.36 -24.37
C MET A 1 -16.79 45.73 -23.62
N TRP A 2 -16.69 45.83 -22.28
CA TRP A 2 -15.55 45.30 -21.51
C TRP A 2 -15.88 44.06 -20.64
N THR A 3 -17.16 43.74 -20.47
CA THR A 3 -17.62 42.60 -19.66
C THR A 3 -17.42 41.25 -20.33
N SER A 4 -17.39 41.20 -21.68
CA SER A 4 -17.26 39.94 -22.43
C SER A 4 -15.86 39.32 -22.34
N LEU A 5 -14.81 40.14 -22.28
CA LEU A 5 -13.42 39.68 -22.14
C LEU A 5 -13.16 39.09 -20.76
N SER A 6 -13.67 39.74 -19.69
CA SER A 6 -13.49 39.28 -18.31
C SER A 6 -14.14 37.91 -18.07
N VAL A 7 -15.32 37.67 -18.64
CA VAL A 7 -16.02 36.38 -18.50
C VAL A 7 -15.27 35.25 -19.20
N ARG A 8 -14.70 35.51 -20.38
CA ARG A 8 -13.91 34.51 -21.12
C ARG A 8 -12.63 34.12 -20.38
N ILE A 9 -11.96 35.08 -19.74
CA ILE A 9 -10.74 34.82 -18.97
C ILE A 9 -11.06 33.96 -17.73
N CYS A 10 -12.15 34.27 -17.00
CA CYS A 10 -12.57 33.47 -15.84
C CYS A 10 -12.93 32.02 -16.21
N LEU A 11 -13.60 31.81 -17.35
CA LEU A 11 -13.95 30.46 -17.83
C LEU A 11 -12.69 29.66 -18.22
N LEU A 12 -11.70 30.32 -18.83
CA LEU A 12 -10.42 29.68 -19.16
C LEU A 12 -9.65 29.27 -17.90
N THR A 13 -9.61 30.12 -16.87
CA THR A 13 -8.94 29.78 -15.60
C THR A 13 -9.61 28.62 -14.87
N LEU A 14 -10.96 28.56 -14.87
CA LEU A 14 -11.69 27.45 -14.26
C LEU A 14 -11.46 26.13 -15.00
N ALA A 15 -11.40 26.16 -16.34
CA ALA A 15 -11.09 24.98 -17.14
C ALA A 15 -9.68 24.44 -16.87
N VAL A 16 -8.69 25.33 -16.71
CA VAL A 16 -7.32 24.94 -16.36
C VAL A 16 -7.26 24.30 -14.97
N VAL A 17 -7.90 24.88 -13.95
CA VAL A 17 -7.92 24.31 -12.59
C VAL A 17 -8.59 22.92 -12.56
N MET A 18 -9.69 22.73 -13.30
CA MET A 18 -10.37 21.43 -13.40
C MET A 18 -9.50 20.34 -14.05
N LEU A 19 -8.63 20.71 -15.00
CA LEU A 19 -7.71 19.77 -15.64
C LEU A 19 -6.56 19.34 -14.71
N PHE A 20 -6.13 20.20 -13.78
CA PHE A 20 -5.08 19.86 -12.82
C PHE A 20 -5.60 19.08 -11.60
N SER A 21 -6.88 19.21 -11.24
CA SER A 21 -7.47 18.49 -10.09
C SER A 21 -7.78 17.01 -10.34
N ALA A 22 -7.66 16.52 -11.59
CA ALA A 22 -7.99 15.13 -11.93
C ALA A 22 -6.80 14.15 -11.81
N SER A 23 -5.64 14.60 -11.33
CA SER A 23 -4.49 13.73 -11.07
C SER A 23 -4.44 13.29 -9.59
N GLU A 24 -5.54 12.77 -9.07
CA GLU A 24 -5.44 11.80 -7.99
C GLU A 24 -4.99 10.48 -8.64
N GLY A 25 -3.70 10.39 -8.93
CA GLY A 25 -3.10 9.15 -9.37
C GLY A 25 -3.45 8.09 -8.33
N ASP A 26 -4.24 7.09 -8.74
CA ASP A 26 -4.33 5.81 -8.05
C ASP A 26 -2.92 5.23 -8.06
N ALA A 27 -2.09 5.69 -7.13
CA ALA A 27 -0.80 5.12 -6.88
C ALA A 27 -1.09 3.67 -6.53
N PHE A 28 -0.70 2.78 -7.43
CA PHE A 28 -0.56 1.36 -7.14
C PHE A 28 0.54 1.25 -6.08
N LEU A 29 0.19 1.60 -4.84
CA LEU A 29 1.04 1.49 -3.67
C LEU A 29 1.14 0.02 -3.40
N TYR A 30 2.08 -0.60 -4.09
CA TYR A 30 2.57 -1.85 -3.61
C TYR A 30 3.10 -1.61 -2.20
N PRO A 31 2.80 -2.52 -1.26
CA PRO A 31 3.34 -2.40 0.08
C PRO A 31 4.87 -2.34 0.03
N PRO A 32 5.50 -1.70 1.04
CA PRO A 32 6.94 -1.61 1.14
C PRO A 32 7.58 -3.00 1.05
N CYS A 33 8.73 -3.08 0.40
CA CYS A 33 9.46 -4.34 0.27
C CYS A 33 9.93 -4.82 1.64
N CYS A 34 9.71 -6.11 1.93
CA CYS A 34 10.43 -6.77 3.00
C CYS A 34 11.88 -7.02 2.56
N HIS A 35 12.83 -6.32 3.17
CA HIS A 35 14.26 -6.57 3.05
C HIS A 35 14.72 -7.62 4.07
N GLU A 36 14.14 -7.55 5.27
CA GLU A 36 14.37 -8.49 6.36
C GLU A 36 13.03 -8.99 6.90
N GLY A 37 13.04 -10.16 7.53
CA GLY A 37 11.84 -10.75 8.10
C GLY A 37 12.12 -11.35 9.46
N GLY A 38 11.21 -11.11 10.41
CA GLY A 38 11.17 -11.80 11.67
C GLY A 38 10.74 -13.27 11.51
N HIS A 39 10.88 -14.04 12.58
CA HIS A 39 10.48 -15.44 12.61
C HIS A 39 9.03 -15.66 13.05
N ARG A 40 8.45 -14.73 13.82
CA ARG A 40 7.09 -14.85 14.37
C ARG A 40 6.49 -13.48 14.68
N THR A 41 5.16 -13.40 14.70
CA THR A 41 4.45 -12.31 15.35
C THR A 41 3.62 -12.84 16.51
N LYS A 42 3.50 -12.02 17.57
CA LYS A 42 2.62 -12.28 18.72
C LYS A 42 1.26 -11.59 18.55
N GLU A 43 1.15 -10.65 17.63
CA GLU A 43 -0.07 -9.88 17.40
C GLU A 43 -1.07 -10.67 16.53
N PRO A 44 -2.38 -10.49 16.76
CA PRO A 44 -3.39 -11.03 15.88
C PRO A 44 -3.28 -10.42 14.48
N ILE A 45 -3.37 -11.27 13.47
CA ILE A 45 -3.18 -10.92 12.06
C ILE A 45 -4.54 -10.51 11.48
N ALA A 46 -4.59 -9.33 10.89
CA ALA A 46 -5.73 -8.83 10.14
C ALA A 46 -5.66 -9.30 8.67
N GLU A 47 -4.51 -9.08 8.04
CA GLU A 47 -4.29 -9.37 6.62
C GLU A 47 -2.91 -10.00 6.42
N CYS A 48 -2.79 -10.85 5.39
CA CYS A 48 -1.52 -11.45 5.01
C CYS A 48 -1.33 -11.38 3.50
N TYR A 49 -0.11 -11.08 3.06
CA TYR A 49 0.25 -11.04 1.66
C TYR A 49 1.58 -11.74 1.41
N LYS A 50 1.64 -12.51 0.32
CA LYS A 50 2.88 -13.13 -0.14
C LYS A 50 3.62 -12.16 -1.07
N GLN A 51 4.78 -11.69 -0.64
CA GLN A 51 5.70 -10.94 -1.48
C GLN A 51 6.43 -11.93 -2.39
N LYS A 52 6.28 -11.76 -3.70
CA LYS A 52 7.12 -12.43 -4.69
C LYS A 52 8.33 -11.55 -5.00
N ALA A 53 9.45 -12.19 -5.32
CA ALA A 53 10.60 -11.49 -5.87
C ALA A 53 10.21 -10.69 -7.13
N ARG A 54 10.60 -9.42 -7.19
CA ARG A 54 10.40 -8.49 -8.30
C ARG A 54 11.47 -7.40 -8.28
N GLU A 55 11.50 -6.54 -9.29
CA GLU A 55 12.36 -5.36 -9.30
C GLU A 55 12.12 -4.50 -8.04
N GLY A 56 13.19 -4.17 -7.31
CA GLY A 56 13.12 -3.49 -6.00
C GLY A 56 12.86 -4.39 -4.79
N CYS A 57 12.19 -5.55 -4.92
CA CYS A 57 11.98 -6.51 -3.83
C CYS A 57 12.56 -7.90 -4.17
N ARG A 58 13.81 -8.17 -3.79
CA ARG A 58 14.48 -9.45 -4.17
C ARG A 58 14.15 -10.64 -3.27
N VAL A 59 13.61 -10.39 -2.07
CA VAL A 59 13.38 -11.43 -1.05
C VAL A 59 11.96 -11.98 -1.14
N ASN A 60 11.84 -13.31 -1.07
CA ASN A 60 10.56 -13.97 -0.86
C ASN A 60 10.19 -13.87 0.62
N ALA A 61 9.13 -13.13 0.91
CA ALA A 61 8.68 -12.87 2.28
C ALA A 61 7.15 -12.83 2.35
N TYR A 62 6.63 -12.80 3.57
CA TYR A 62 5.23 -12.56 3.85
C TYR A 62 5.08 -11.27 4.61
N LEU A 63 4.19 -10.41 4.12
CA LEU A 63 3.83 -9.16 4.76
C LEU A 63 2.53 -9.40 5.55
N LEU A 64 2.59 -9.26 6.86
CA LEU A 64 1.45 -9.38 7.76
C LEU A 64 1.03 -7.99 8.21
N LYS A 65 -0.26 -7.68 8.07
CA LYS A 65 -0.87 -6.53 8.73
C LYS A 65 -1.55 -7.03 9.98
N THR A 66 -1.16 -6.51 11.14
CA THR A 66 -1.80 -6.86 12.41
C THR A 66 -3.09 -6.06 12.60
N LEU A 67 -3.94 -6.47 13.55
CA LEU A 67 -5.16 -5.72 13.88
C LEU A 67 -4.85 -4.31 14.43
N SER A 68 -3.65 -4.10 14.99
CA SER A 68 -3.18 -2.77 15.41
C SER A 68 -2.78 -1.88 14.23
N GLY A 69 -2.83 -2.40 12.99
CA GLY A 69 -2.45 -1.68 11.78
C GLY A 69 -0.96 -1.78 11.43
N LYS A 70 -0.14 -2.40 12.28
CA LYS A 70 1.31 -2.56 12.05
C LYS A 70 1.60 -3.55 10.94
N LEU A 71 2.57 -3.22 10.09
CA LEU A 71 3.11 -4.12 9.08
C LEU A 71 4.32 -4.87 9.63
N GLN A 72 4.32 -6.19 9.49
CA GLN A 72 5.43 -7.05 9.90
C GLN A 72 5.84 -7.98 8.76
N CYS A 73 7.14 -8.03 8.50
CA CYS A 73 7.74 -8.94 7.54
C CYS A 73 8.11 -10.25 8.22
N ILE A 74 7.71 -11.37 7.62
CA ILE A 74 8.06 -12.72 8.06
C ILE A 74 8.76 -13.45 6.94
N LYS A 75 9.88 -14.12 7.25
CA LYS A 75 10.61 -14.92 6.27
C LYS A 75 9.76 -16.10 5.79
N SER A 76 9.90 -16.46 4.52
CA SER A 76 9.14 -17.57 3.93
C SER A 76 9.46 -18.94 4.53
N ASP A 77 10.63 -19.07 5.16
CA ASP A 77 11.10 -20.29 5.81
C ASP A 77 10.60 -20.46 7.26
N SER A 78 9.94 -19.45 7.84
CA SER A 78 9.42 -19.49 9.21
C SER A 78 8.53 -20.70 9.47
N MET A 79 8.95 -21.57 10.40
CA MET A 79 8.16 -22.71 10.86
C MET A 79 6.82 -22.27 11.47
N TRP A 80 6.82 -21.15 12.19
CA TRP A 80 5.60 -20.58 12.79
C TRP A 80 4.58 -20.24 11.71
N LEU A 81 5.02 -19.59 10.63
CA LEU A 81 4.14 -19.21 9.52
C LEU A 81 3.63 -20.45 8.78
N LYS A 82 4.52 -21.41 8.47
CA LYS A 82 4.13 -22.67 7.81
C LYS A 82 3.05 -23.41 8.62
N LYS A 83 3.19 -23.48 9.94
CA LYS A 83 2.19 -24.11 10.82
C LYS A 83 0.85 -23.38 10.75
N LYS A 84 0.86 -22.05 10.81
CA LYS A 84 -0.36 -21.24 10.71
C LYS A 84 -1.07 -21.39 9.37
N LEU A 85 -0.32 -21.40 8.27
CA LEU A 85 -0.85 -21.63 6.92
C LEU A 85 -1.43 -23.04 6.77
N ALA A 86 -0.75 -24.06 7.31
CA ALA A 86 -1.24 -25.44 7.29
C ALA A 86 -2.56 -25.62 8.05
N THR A 87 -2.71 -24.93 9.18
CA THR A 87 -3.97 -24.91 9.96
C THR A 87 -5.10 -24.09 9.32
N LYS A 88 -4.89 -23.51 8.12
CA LYS A 88 -5.85 -22.65 7.41
C LYS A 88 -6.38 -21.46 8.23
N GLN A 89 -5.65 -21.00 9.25
CA GLN A 89 -6.08 -19.87 10.11
C GLN A 89 -6.18 -18.55 9.32
N PHE A 90 -5.42 -18.41 8.24
CA PHE A 90 -5.51 -17.29 7.31
C PHE A 90 -4.93 -17.69 5.94
N LYS A 91 -5.34 -16.97 4.89
CA LYS A 91 -4.79 -17.12 3.53
C LYS A 91 -3.88 -15.95 3.22
N CYS A 92 -2.75 -16.23 2.58
CA CYS A 92 -1.81 -15.21 2.10
C CYS A 92 -1.83 -15.17 0.57
N PRO A 93 -2.77 -14.45 -0.06
CA PRO A 93 -2.72 -14.23 -1.49
C PRO A 93 -1.41 -13.54 -1.89
N PRO A 94 -0.93 -13.75 -3.13
CA PRO A 94 0.15 -12.92 -3.66
C PRO A 94 -0.25 -11.43 -3.58
N VAL A 95 0.73 -10.55 -3.38
CA VAL A 95 0.55 -9.10 -3.50
C VAL A 95 0.16 -8.80 -4.95
N ILE A 96 -1.12 -8.87 -5.26
CA ILE A 96 -1.69 -8.38 -6.52
C ILE A 96 -2.37 -7.06 -6.18
N SER A 97 -1.75 -5.97 -6.63
CA SER A 97 -2.10 -4.59 -6.34
C SER A 97 -3.47 -4.22 -6.90
N LYS A 98 -4.51 -4.29 -6.07
CA LYS A 98 -5.79 -3.61 -6.32
C LYS A 98 -6.41 -2.97 -5.07
N ARG A 99 -5.76 -3.05 -3.91
CA ARG A 99 -6.27 -2.41 -2.69
C ARG A 99 -5.31 -1.30 -2.29
N ARG A 100 -5.84 -0.09 -2.06
CA ARG A 100 -5.15 1.02 -1.40
C ARG A 100 -4.50 0.48 -0.13
N PHE A 101 -3.18 0.26 -0.17
CA PHE A 101 -2.41 0.19 1.05
C PHE A 101 -2.37 1.61 1.59
N LYS A 102 -3.25 1.90 2.56
CA LYS A 102 -3.13 3.09 3.37
C LYS A 102 -1.90 2.86 4.24
N VAL A 103 -0.73 3.20 3.71
CA VAL A 103 0.50 3.29 4.49
C VAL A 103 0.25 4.47 5.41
N LEU A 104 -0.04 4.20 6.67
CA LEU A 104 0.11 5.18 7.72
C LEU A 104 1.62 5.37 7.87
N TYR A 105 2.20 6.23 7.03
CA TYR A 105 3.35 6.98 7.50
C TYR A 105 2.75 7.88 8.58
N GLU A 106 3.07 7.58 9.84
CA GLU A 106 3.03 8.63 10.85
C GLU A 106 3.99 9.69 10.34
N ASP A 107 3.44 10.84 9.97
CA ASP A 107 4.16 12.07 9.73
C ASP A 107 4.88 12.45 11.04
N ASP A 108 6.06 11.88 11.28
CA ASP A 108 7.03 12.48 12.18
C ASP A 108 7.63 13.70 11.46
N MET A 109 6.87 14.80 11.48
CA MET A 109 7.40 16.15 11.30
C MET A 109 8.03 16.58 12.63
N ASP A 110 9.35 16.68 12.65
CA ASP A 110 10.12 17.60 13.50
C ASP A 110 11.10 18.37 12.60
#